data_AF-A0A8J8NW78-F1
#
_entry.id   AF-A0A8J8NW78-F1
#
_cell.length_a   1.000
_cell.length_b   1.000
_cell.length_c   1.000
_cell.angle_alpha   90.00
_cell.angle_beta   90.00
_cell.angle_gamma   90.00
#
_symmetry.space_group_name_H-M   'P 1'
#
loop_
_entity.id
_entity.type
_entity.pdbx_description
1 polymer ?
#
loop_
_entity_poly.entity_id
_entity_poly.type
_entity_poly.pdbx_seq_one_letter_code
_entity_poly.pdbx_strand_id
1 'polypeptide(L)'
;MSLKKIYKFTKRFFERQSKLSAIINKSRLFNTFECLYEMACIVFYNAIASRLNQQTLVITNTLSAFLSIFGQIFIHVSPRQLYYRNSIFINGVCELFLAYQMYQQWLCFKAVINDCSTIWTYYEVKNGDRATAPSHNICVNAHILHALWLFFNGALLAARNYSIIQMVKGLMYLLRREKERERRMQRQIFKAKRFRERKRNELERKIEKKKKELREQQLAERREIDEDYIVMEKRKLEDMDRQRQQLLMFN
;
A
#
# COMPACT_ATOMS: atom_id res chain seq x y z
N MET A 1 31.20 24.07 15.01
CA MET A 1 29.81 23.58 14.81
C MET A 1 29.36 22.91 16.11
N SER A 2 28.31 23.38 16.80
CA SER A 2 28.01 22.92 18.17
C SER A 2 27.36 21.53 18.21
N LEU A 3 27.67 20.73 19.23
CA LEU A 3 27.09 19.39 19.49
C LEU A 3 25.55 19.40 19.48
N LYS A 4 24.92 20.48 19.95
CA LYS A 4 23.46 20.68 19.86
C LYS A 4 22.97 20.79 18.41
N LYS A 5 23.71 21.45 17.51
CA LYS A 5 23.35 21.52 16.08
C LYS A 5 23.53 20.16 15.40
N ILE A 6 24.58 19.41 15.73
CA ILE A 6 24.81 18.05 15.20
C ILE A 6 23.69 17.11 15.66
N TYR A 7 23.34 17.12 16.96
CA TYR A 7 22.25 16.32 17.50
C TYR A 7 20.88 16.69 16.89
N LYS A 8 20.60 17.97 16.68
CA LYS A 8 19.34 18.41 16.04
C LYS A 8 19.29 18.03 14.55
N PHE A 9 20.44 17.97 13.89
CA PHE A 9 20.59 17.58 12.48
C PHE A 9 20.46 16.06 12.31
N THR A 10 21.15 15.27 13.14
CA THR A 10 21.00 13.80 13.16
C THR A 10 19.59 13.40 13.60
N LYS A 11 19.01 14.05 14.61
CA LYS A 11 17.61 13.85 15.00
C LYS A 11 16.64 14.18 13.87
N ARG A 12 16.85 15.25 13.08
CA ARG A 12 16.04 15.53 11.88
C ARG A 12 16.25 14.54 10.74
N PHE A 13 17.43 13.93 10.59
CA PHE A 13 17.70 12.92 9.57
C PHE A 13 17.17 11.52 9.96
N PHE A 14 17.24 11.15 11.24
CA PHE A 14 16.80 9.85 11.75
C PHE A 14 15.32 9.83 12.22
N GLU A 15 14.76 10.93 12.76
CA GLU A 15 13.35 10.99 13.18
C GLU A 15 12.37 11.39 12.06
N ARG A 16 12.85 11.91 10.91
CA ARG A 16 11.99 12.06 9.71
C ARG A 16 11.74 10.76 8.98
N GLN A 17 12.11 9.61 9.55
CA GLN A 17 11.63 8.34 9.04
C GLN A 17 10.13 8.22 9.40
N SER A 18 9.27 8.37 8.39
CA SER A 18 7.86 8.00 8.52
C SER A 18 7.77 6.59 9.13
N LYS A 19 6.71 6.27 9.89
CA LYS A 19 6.50 4.92 10.46
C LYS A 19 6.76 3.80 9.43
N LEU A 20 6.48 4.07 8.15
CA LEU A 20 6.77 3.20 7.01
C LEU A 20 8.28 2.96 6.77
N SER A 21 9.12 3.99 6.87
CA SER A 21 10.58 3.86 6.71
C SER A 21 11.23 3.04 7.82
N ALA A 22 10.74 3.16 9.07
CA ALA A 22 11.19 2.32 10.17
C ALA A 22 10.80 0.85 9.96
N ILE A 23 9.60 0.60 9.42
CA ILE A 23 9.14 -0.75 9.05
C ILE A 23 10.01 -1.34 7.93
N ILE A 24 10.32 -0.56 6.89
CA ILE A 24 11.18 -0.98 5.77
C ILE A 24 12.59 -1.34 6.26
N ASN A 25 13.19 -0.50 7.12
CA ASN A 25 14.54 -0.75 7.64
C ASN A 25 14.62 -2.00 8.54
N LYS A 26 13.59 -2.27 9.34
CA LYS A 26 13.53 -3.51 10.13
C LYS A 26 13.43 -4.73 9.23
N SER A 27 12.53 -4.70 8.24
CA SER A 27 12.39 -5.81 7.28
C SER A 27 13.70 -6.07 6.53
N ARG A 28 14.43 -5.01 6.14
CA ARG A 28 15.74 -5.14 5.46
C ARG A 28 16.77 -5.94 6.25
N LEU A 29 16.90 -5.71 7.56
CA LEU A 29 17.87 -6.41 8.41
C LEU A 29 17.60 -7.91 8.46
N PHE A 30 16.34 -8.30 8.71
CA PHE A 30 15.95 -9.71 8.77
C PHE A 30 16.10 -10.41 7.43
N ASN A 31 15.69 -9.74 6.36
CA ASN A 31 15.76 -10.27 5.01
C ASN A 31 17.22 -10.43 4.51
N THR A 32 18.14 -9.54 4.92
CA THR A 32 19.57 -9.68 4.59
C THR A 32 20.18 -10.88 5.33
N PHE A 33 19.84 -11.04 6.61
CA PHE A 33 20.27 -12.19 7.41
C PHE A 33 19.79 -13.51 6.79
N GLU A 34 18.55 -13.54 6.32
CA GLU A 34 17.94 -14.68 5.66
C GLU A 34 18.67 -15.07 4.37
N CYS A 35 18.97 -14.12 3.48
CA CYS A 35 19.75 -14.40 2.26
C CYS A 35 21.15 -14.96 2.58
N LEU A 36 21.82 -14.42 3.60
CA LEU A 36 23.14 -14.93 4.03
C LEU A 36 23.04 -16.36 4.56
N TYR A 37 22.00 -16.65 5.35
CA TYR A 37 21.75 -18.00 5.87
C TYR A 37 21.46 -19.00 4.74
N GLU A 38 20.61 -18.64 3.78
CA GLU A 38 20.28 -19.51 2.65
C GLU A 38 21.51 -19.79 1.77
N MET A 39 22.35 -18.78 1.52
CA MET A 39 23.63 -18.99 0.83
C MET A 39 24.57 -19.91 1.62
N ALA A 40 24.66 -19.75 2.94
CA ALA A 40 25.46 -20.64 3.79
C ALA A 40 24.95 -22.09 3.73
N CYS A 41 23.61 -22.27 3.71
CA CYS A 41 22.98 -23.58 3.54
C CYS A 41 23.30 -24.20 2.17
N ILE A 42 23.28 -23.43 1.09
CA ILE A 42 23.66 -23.92 -0.25
C ILE A 42 25.12 -24.41 -0.25
N VAL A 43 26.05 -23.64 0.33
CA VAL A 43 27.45 -24.04 0.42
C VAL A 43 27.60 -25.31 1.25
N PHE A 44 26.93 -25.37 2.40
CA PHE A 44 26.97 -26.54 3.28
C PHE A 44 26.44 -27.80 2.59
N TYR A 45 25.29 -27.73 1.91
CA TYR A 45 24.74 -28.86 1.18
C TYR A 45 25.58 -29.27 -0.02
N ASN A 46 26.40 -28.39 -0.60
CA ASN A 46 27.35 -28.78 -1.64
C ASN A 46 28.65 -29.36 -1.05
N ALA A 47 29.04 -28.95 0.15
CA ALA A 47 30.26 -29.41 0.83
C ALA A 47 30.11 -30.78 1.51
N ILE A 48 28.91 -31.12 2.01
CA ILE A 48 28.65 -32.39 2.69
C ILE A 48 27.86 -33.30 1.76
N ALA A 49 28.54 -34.31 1.22
CA ALA A 49 27.92 -35.33 0.39
C ALA A 49 26.92 -36.17 1.22
N SER A 50 25.64 -36.05 0.91
CA SER A 50 24.54 -36.87 1.43
C SER A 50 23.85 -37.58 0.28
N ARG A 51 23.66 -38.89 0.36
CA ARG A 51 23.14 -39.69 -0.76
C ARG A 51 21.64 -39.49 -1.04
N LEU A 52 20.87 -38.88 -0.14
CA LEU A 52 19.41 -38.72 -0.29
C LEU A 52 19.01 -37.25 -0.36
N ASN A 53 18.29 -36.89 -1.43
CA ASN A 53 17.60 -35.59 -1.61
C ASN A 53 18.48 -34.33 -1.54
N GLN A 54 19.81 -34.46 -1.60
CA GLN A 54 20.76 -33.34 -1.57
C GLN A 54 20.53 -32.36 -2.73
N GLN A 55 20.32 -32.86 -3.96
CA GLN A 55 20.01 -32.00 -5.11
C GLN A 55 18.69 -31.24 -4.91
N THR A 56 17.67 -31.89 -4.37
CA THR A 56 16.38 -31.26 -4.04
C THR A 56 16.57 -30.15 -3.00
N LEU A 57 17.39 -30.38 -1.97
CA LEU A 57 17.71 -29.39 -0.94
C LEU A 57 18.49 -28.19 -1.52
N VAL A 58 19.45 -28.43 -2.42
CA VAL A 58 20.19 -27.35 -3.10
C VAL A 58 19.27 -26.52 -4.00
N ILE A 59 18.46 -27.17 -4.83
CA ILE A 59 17.52 -26.50 -5.76
C ILE A 59 16.51 -25.68 -4.97
N THR A 60 15.89 -26.26 -3.94
CA THR A 60 14.88 -25.56 -3.14
C THR A 60 15.48 -24.39 -2.36
N ASN A 61 16.69 -24.51 -1.81
CA ASN A 61 17.38 -23.38 -1.16
C ASN A 61 17.74 -22.27 -2.15
N THR A 62 18.19 -22.64 -3.35
CA THR A 62 18.52 -21.68 -4.41
C THR A 62 17.28 -20.91 -4.88
N LEU A 63 16.16 -21.61 -5.10
CA LEU A 63 14.89 -20.98 -5.48
C LEU A 63 14.36 -20.08 -4.36
N SER A 64 14.42 -20.54 -3.10
CA SER A 64 14.01 -19.76 -1.93
C SER A 64 14.84 -18.48 -1.79
N ALA A 65 16.16 -18.56 -1.96
CA ALA A 65 17.04 -17.39 -1.95
C ALA A 65 16.73 -16.41 -3.08
N PHE A 66 16.54 -16.91 -4.30
CA PHE A 66 16.21 -16.07 -5.44
C PHE A 66 14.87 -15.34 -5.25
N LEU A 67 13.83 -16.06 -4.82
CA LEU A 67 12.52 -15.49 -4.55
C LEU A 67 12.59 -14.45 -3.43
N SER A 68 13.35 -14.70 -2.36
CA SER A 68 13.53 -13.76 -1.25
C SER A 68 14.21 -12.47 -1.68
N ILE A 69 15.21 -12.54 -2.57
CA ILE A 69 15.85 -11.36 -3.18
C ILE A 69 14.84 -10.59 -4.05
N PHE A 70 14.10 -11.27 -4.91
CA PHE A 70 13.10 -10.64 -5.78
C PHE A 70 11.98 -9.96 -4.97
N GLY A 71 11.48 -10.62 -3.94
CA GLY A 71 10.48 -10.08 -3.01
C GLY A 71 10.94 -8.77 -2.37
N GLN A 72 12.23 -8.63 -2.07
CA GLN A 72 12.81 -7.41 -1.50
C GLN A 72 12.91 -6.26 -2.51
N ILE A 73 13.38 -6.55 -3.73
CA ILE A 73 13.54 -5.54 -4.79
C ILE A 73 12.23 -4.80 -5.03
N PHE A 74 11.09 -5.51 -5.04
CA PHE A 74 9.79 -4.88 -5.25
C PHE A 74 9.44 -3.80 -4.21
N ILE A 75 9.71 -4.04 -2.92
CA ILE A 75 9.45 -3.05 -1.86
C ILE A 75 10.36 -1.83 -2.01
N HIS A 76 11.59 -2.03 -2.49
CA HIS A 76 12.59 -0.97 -2.63
C HIS A 76 12.34 -0.05 -3.82
N VAL A 77 11.88 -0.59 -4.96
CA VAL A 77 11.67 0.20 -6.18
C VAL A 77 10.51 1.19 -6.00
N SER A 78 9.46 0.83 -5.26
CA SER A 78 8.34 1.75 -5.04
C SER A 78 7.45 1.31 -3.87
N PRO A 79 7.12 2.20 -2.91
CA PRO A 79 6.23 1.90 -1.81
C PRO A 79 4.75 1.96 -2.24
N ARG A 80 4.39 1.38 -3.39
CA ARG A 80 2.99 1.20 -3.80
C ARG A 80 2.44 -0.06 -3.16
N GLN A 81 1.12 -0.07 -2.95
CA GLN A 81 0.40 -1.20 -2.38
C GLN A 81 0.63 -2.49 -3.16
N LEU A 82 0.69 -2.40 -4.50
CA LEU A 82 0.93 -3.54 -5.38
C LEU A 82 2.24 -4.25 -5.05
N TYR A 83 3.32 -3.49 -4.79
CA TYR A 83 4.62 -4.07 -4.47
C TYR A 83 4.66 -4.70 -3.08
N TYR A 84 3.97 -4.12 -2.10
CA TYR A 84 3.80 -4.76 -0.79
C TYR A 84 2.99 -6.05 -0.89
N ARG A 85 1.92 -6.09 -1.68
CA ARG A 85 1.13 -7.31 -1.92
C ARG A 85 1.96 -8.40 -2.59
N ASN A 86 2.67 -8.05 -3.65
CA ASN A 86 3.53 -8.99 -4.37
C ASN A 86 4.66 -9.50 -3.47
N SER A 87 5.27 -8.64 -2.66
CA SER A 87 6.32 -9.04 -1.72
C SER A 87 5.79 -9.96 -0.62
N ILE A 88 4.62 -9.68 -0.04
CA ILE A 88 3.97 -10.58 0.93
C ILE A 88 3.69 -11.95 0.29
N PHE A 89 3.16 -11.96 -0.93
CA PHE A 89 2.89 -13.19 -1.67
C PHE A 89 4.19 -13.99 -1.92
N ILE A 90 5.24 -13.34 -2.42
CA ILE A 90 6.53 -13.98 -2.69
C ILE A 90 7.12 -14.55 -1.40
N ASN A 91 7.11 -13.80 -0.29
CA ASN A 91 7.60 -14.29 1.00
C ASN A 91 6.76 -15.46 1.54
N GLY A 92 5.44 -15.45 1.34
CA GLY A 92 4.58 -16.58 1.67
C GLY A 92 4.91 -17.84 0.86
N VAL A 93 5.26 -17.69 -0.42
CA VAL A 93 5.76 -18.79 -1.25
C VAL A 93 7.12 -19.28 -0.74
N CYS A 94 8.03 -18.38 -0.33
CA CYS A 94 9.30 -18.76 0.31
C CYS A 94 9.10 -19.55 1.61
N GLU A 95 8.07 -19.23 2.42
CA GLU A 95 7.74 -20.02 3.61
C GLU A 95 7.32 -21.45 3.28
N LEU A 96 6.57 -21.66 2.19
CA LEU A 96 6.23 -23.00 1.73
C LEU A 96 7.48 -23.80 1.31
N PHE A 97 8.43 -23.14 0.63
CA PHE A 97 9.71 -23.75 0.29
C PHE A 97 10.52 -24.10 1.54
N LEU A 98 10.57 -23.22 2.54
CA LEU A 98 11.26 -23.48 3.80
C LEU A 98 10.62 -24.64 4.58
N ALA A 99 9.29 -24.70 4.65
CA ALA A 99 8.59 -25.81 5.28
C ALA A 99 8.90 -27.14 4.57
N TYR A 100 8.93 -27.14 3.23
CA TYR A 100 9.32 -28.30 2.45
C TYR A 100 10.80 -28.71 2.68
N GLN A 101 11.71 -27.74 2.78
CA GLN A 101 13.11 -28.00 3.11
C GLN A 101 13.27 -28.63 4.50
N MET A 102 12.57 -28.10 5.50
CA MET A 102 12.56 -28.66 6.86
C MET A 102 12.04 -30.09 6.88
N TYR A 103 11.02 -30.39 6.07
CA TYR A 103 10.52 -31.75 5.90
C TYR A 103 11.58 -32.68 5.27
N GLN A 104 12.25 -32.25 4.20
CA GLN A 104 13.31 -33.05 3.57
C GLN A 104 14.51 -33.27 4.51
N GLN A 105 14.90 -32.24 5.26
CA GLN A 105 15.93 -32.32 6.30
C GLN A 105 15.56 -33.32 7.39
N TRP A 106 14.30 -33.31 7.84
CA TRP A 106 13.80 -34.25 8.83
C TRP A 106 13.90 -35.70 8.34
N LEU A 107 13.56 -35.97 7.08
CA LEU A 107 13.74 -37.29 6.48
C LEU A 107 15.20 -37.73 6.47
N CYS A 108 16.14 -36.85 6.09
CA CYS A 108 17.57 -37.13 6.16
C CYS A 108 18.03 -37.42 7.59
N PHE A 109 17.58 -36.63 8.56
CA PHE A 109 17.93 -36.83 9.96
C PHE A 109 17.43 -38.19 10.49
N LYS A 110 16.19 -38.57 10.16
CA LYS A 110 15.63 -39.87 10.52
C LYS A 110 16.44 -41.04 9.94
N ALA A 111 16.89 -40.92 8.69
CA ALA A 111 17.75 -41.92 8.07
C ALA A 111 19.09 -42.07 8.82
N VAL A 112 19.75 -40.96 9.14
CA VAL A 112 21.01 -40.96 9.89
C VAL A 112 20.84 -41.56 11.29
N ILE A 113 19.74 -41.25 11.99
CA ILE A 113 19.44 -41.86 13.30
C ILE A 113 19.32 -43.39 13.16
N ASN A 114 18.59 -43.87 12.15
CA ASN A 114 18.41 -45.29 11.95
C ASN A 114 19.72 -46.02 11.63
N ASP A 115 20.58 -45.43 10.79
CA ASP A 115 21.89 -45.97 10.46
C ASP A 115 22.79 -46.02 11.70
N CYS A 116 22.85 -44.94 12.47
CA CYS A 116 23.62 -44.88 13.72
C CYS A 116 23.10 -45.86 14.78
N SER A 117 21.79 -46.03 14.91
CA SER A 117 21.18 -47.03 15.80
C SER A 117 21.56 -48.45 15.38
N THR A 118 21.58 -48.73 14.08
CA THR A 118 21.96 -50.04 13.55
C THR A 118 23.43 -50.34 13.84
N ILE A 119 24.32 -49.36 13.62
CA ILE A 119 25.75 -49.51 13.90
C ILE A 119 26.00 -49.70 15.39
N TRP A 120 25.37 -48.92 16.26
CA TRP A 120 25.51 -49.08 17.71
C TRP A 120 25.03 -50.45 18.18
N THR A 121 23.88 -50.93 17.67
CA THR A 121 23.34 -52.24 18.03
C THR A 121 24.30 -53.36 17.60
N TYR A 122 24.89 -53.26 16.41
CA TYR A 122 25.88 -54.25 15.94
C TYR A 122 27.10 -54.34 16.86
N TYR A 123 27.69 -53.21 17.25
CA TYR A 123 28.87 -53.20 18.13
C TYR A 123 28.54 -53.54 19.59
N GLU A 124 27.34 -53.20 20.07
CA GLU A 124 26.86 -53.63 21.39
C GLU A 124 26.77 -55.16 21.47
N VAL A 125 26.17 -55.81 20.47
CA VAL A 125 26.09 -57.28 20.41
C VAL A 125 27.46 -57.92 20.28
N LYS A 126 28.37 -57.31 19.51
CA LYS A 126 29.70 -57.88 19.22
C LYS A 126 30.71 -57.70 20.34
N ASN A 127 30.74 -56.53 20.97
CA ASN A 127 31.78 -56.12 21.91
C ASN A 127 31.27 -55.88 23.35
N GLY A 128 29.95 -55.97 23.60
CA GLY A 128 29.33 -55.71 24.90
C GLY A 128 29.23 -54.23 25.28
N ASP A 129 29.71 -53.30 24.44
CA ASP A 129 29.67 -51.86 24.71
C ASP A 129 29.54 -51.04 23.41
N ARG A 130 28.56 -50.13 23.38
CA ARG A 130 28.28 -49.18 22.29
C ARG A 130 29.40 -48.15 22.09
N ALA A 131 30.13 -47.79 23.14
CA ALA A 131 31.17 -46.77 23.08
C ALA A 131 32.43 -47.26 22.34
N THR A 132 32.60 -48.57 22.21
CA THR A 132 33.73 -49.18 21.47
C THR A 132 33.55 -49.13 19.95
N ALA A 133 32.39 -48.69 19.45
CA ALA A 133 32.18 -48.52 18.02
C ALA A 133 33.12 -47.42 17.48
N PRO A 134 33.96 -47.70 16.47
CA PRO A 134 34.84 -46.69 15.87
C PRO A 134 34.07 -45.51 15.26
N SER A 135 32.77 -45.69 15.01
CA SER A 135 31.84 -44.68 14.50
C SER A 135 31.11 -43.89 15.58
N HIS A 136 31.30 -44.15 16.88
CA HIS A 136 30.53 -43.52 17.95
C HIS A 136 30.61 -41.98 17.87
N ASN A 137 31.81 -41.42 17.78
CA ASN A 137 32.02 -39.98 17.63
C ASN A 137 31.42 -39.42 16.33
N ILE A 138 31.43 -40.19 15.25
CA ILE A 138 30.85 -39.78 13.96
C ILE A 138 29.33 -39.64 14.11
N CYS A 139 28.67 -40.62 14.74
CA CYS A 139 27.23 -40.60 14.98
C CYS A 139 26.81 -39.48 15.94
N VAL A 140 27.54 -39.27 17.04
CA VAL A 140 27.28 -38.16 17.97
C VAL A 140 27.40 -36.81 17.26
N ASN A 141 28.46 -36.61 16.48
CA ASN A 141 28.65 -35.37 15.72
C ASN A 141 27.56 -35.16 14.65
N ALA A 142 27.12 -36.22 13.98
CA ALA A 142 26.03 -36.15 13.02
C ALA A 142 24.70 -35.74 13.70
N HIS A 143 24.40 -36.28 14.89
CA HIS A 143 23.23 -35.87 15.66
C HIS A 143 23.29 -34.39 16.08
N ILE A 144 24.43 -33.94 16.61
CA ILE A 144 24.63 -32.54 17.01
C ILE A 144 24.44 -31.61 15.80
N LEU A 145 25.04 -31.96 14.66
CA LEU A 145 24.96 -31.18 13.44
C LEU A 145 23.51 -31.02 12.96
N HIS A 146 22.76 -32.12 12.88
CA HIS A 146 21.36 -32.08 12.45
C HIS A 146 20.45 -31.37 13.48
N ALA A 147 20.70 -31.51 14.78
CA ALA A 147 19.95 -30.81 15.82
C ALA A 147 20.16 -29.29 15.77
N LEU A 148 21.41 -28.84 15.63
CA LEU A 148 21.72 -27.42 15.40
C LEU A 148 21.04 -26.89 14.15
N TRP A 149 21.01 -27.70 13.09
CA TRP A 149 20.39 -27.28 11.84
C TRP A 149 18.87 -27.11 11.96
N LEU A 150 18.18 -28.05 12.60
CA LEU A 150 16.75 -27.91 12.88
C LEU A 150 16.46 -26.65 13.70
N PHE A 151 17.31 -26.34 14.68
CA PHE A 151 17.21 -25.11 15.47
C PHE A 151 17.34 -23.85 14.60
N PHE A 152 18.36 -23.78 13.74
CA PHE A 152 18.56 -22.62 12.86
C PHE A 152 17.44 -22.43 11.84
N ASN A 153 16.91 -23.52 11.26
CA ASN A 153 15.76 -23.42 10.35
C ASN A 153 14.49 -22.96 11.10
N GLY A 154 14.29 -23.42 12.33
CA GLY A 154 13.21 -22.92 13.19
C GLY A 154 13.34 -21.42 13.50
N ALA A 155 14.55 -20.96 13.81
CA ALA A 155 14.83 -19.54 14.03
C ALA A 155 14.59 -18.71 12.75
N LEU A 156 14.97 -19.24 11.58
CA LEU A 156 14.72 -18.60 10.29
C LEU A 156 13.22 -18.49 9.99
N LEU A 157 12.46 -19.55 10.26
CA LEU A 157 11.00 -19.54 10.11
C LEU A 157 10.36 -18.46 10.98
N ALA A 158 10.81 -18.31 12.22
CA ALA A 158 10.34 -17.25 13.11
C ALA A 158 10.71 -15.85 12.60
N ALA A 159 11.93 -15.67 12.09
CA ALA A 159 12.39 -14.40 11.51
C ALA A 159 11.58 -14.01 10.26
N ARG A 160 11.29 -14.96 9.37
CA ARG A 160 10.44 -14.78 8.18
C ARG A 160 9.03 -14.36 8.54
N ASN A 161 8.38 -15.10 9.42
CA ASN A 161 7.04 -14.79 9.90
C ASN A 161 6.98 -13.37 10.49
N TYR A 162 7.99 -12.99 11.27
CA TYR A 162 8.10 -11.64 11.80
C TYR A 162 8.23 -10.58 10.68
N SER A 163 9.06 -10.83 9.66
CA SER A 163 9.22 -9.94 8.50
C SER A 163 7.89 -9.76 7.75
N ILE A 164 7.16 -10.85 7.46
CA ILE A 164 5.85 -10.82 6.81
C ILE A 164 4.84 -10.00 7.62
N ILE A 165 4.77 -10.20 8.94
CA ILE A 165 3.90 -9.42 9.82
C ILE A 165 4.21 -7.92 9.72
N GLN A 166 5.49 -7.53 9.65
CA GLN A 166 5.88 -6.14 9.47
C GLN A 166 5.46 -5.60 8.10
N MET A 167 5.61 -6.38 7.03
CA MET A 167 5.15 -6.01 5.68
C MET A 167 3.64 -5.82 5.63
N VAL A 168 2.86 -6.72 6.25
CA VAL A 168 1.39 -6.62 6.36
C VAL A 168 1.00 -5.34 7.10
N LYS A 169 1.68 -5.01 8.21
CA LYS A 169 1.46 -3.74 8.93
C LYS A 169 1.76 -2.53 8.04
N GLY A 170 2.83 -2.59 7.23
CA GLY A 170 3.16 -1.58 6.23
C GLY A 170 2.07 -1.40 5.17
N LEU A 171 1.53 -2.51 4.64
CA LEU A 171 0.44 -2.51 3.68
C LEU A 171 -0.85 -1.90 4.25
N MET A 172 -1.23 -2.30 5.47
CA MET A 172 -2.40 -1.74 6.15
C MET A 172 -2.28 -0.23 6.38
N TYR A 173 -1.08 0.24 6.70
CA TYR A 173 -0.80 1.67 6.84
C TYR A 173 -0.99 2.42 5.51
N LEU A 174 -0.49 1.88 4.40
CA LEU A 174 -0.66 2.46 3.07
C LEU A 174 -2.14 2.52 2.63
N LEU A 175 -2.89 1.43 2.86
CA LEU A 175 -4.33 1.36 2.58
C LEU A 175 -5.12 2.40 3.38
N ARG A 176 -4.78 2.58 4.66
CA ARG A 176 -5.42 3.60 5.51
C ARG A 176 -5.18 5.01 4.99
N ARG A 177 -3.94 5.29 4.56
CA ARG A 177 -3.54 6.60 4.04
C ARG A 177 -4.22 6.93 2.70
N GLU A 178 -4.42 5.95 1.83
CA GLU A 178 -5.17 6.14 0.58
C GLU A 178 -6.65 6.41 0.84
N LYS A 179 -7.30 5.61 1.69
CA LYS A 179 -8.69 5.86 2.10
C LYS A 179 -8.89 7.27 2.68
N GLU A 180 -7.91 7.76 3.46
CA GLU A 180 -7.94 9.13 3.95
C GLU A 180 -7.80 10.18 2.85
N ARG A 181 -6.92 9.95 1.86
CA ARG A 181 -6.78 10.84 0.69
C ARG A 181 -8.05 10.88 -0.14
N GLU A 182 -8.66 9.73 -0.41
CA GLU A 182 -9.94 9.62 -1.13
C GLU A 182 -11.05 10.38 -0.40
N ARG A 183 -11.17 10.20 0.93
CA ARG A 183 -12.14 10.95 1.74
C ARG A 183 -11.91 12.46 1.68
N ARG A 184 -10.65 12.91 1.69
CA ARG A 184 -10.33 14.35 1.55
C ARG A 184 -10.70 14.88 0.17
N MET A 185 -10.40 14.13 -0.89
CA MET A 185 -10.75 14.48 -2.26
C MET A 185 -12.28 14.52 -2.45
N GLN A 186 -13.02 13.54 -1.93
CA GLN A 186 -14.48 13.53 -1.95
C GLN A 186 -15.08 14.74 -1.23
N ARG A 187 -14.53 15.13 -0.07
CA ARG A 187 -14.95 16.35 0.65
C ARG A 187 -14.69 17.61 -0.18
N GLN A 188 -13.57 17.69 -0.89
CA GLN A 188 -13.26 18.81 -1.78
C GLN A 188 -14.22 18.87 -2.97
N ILE A 189 -14.49 17.74 -3.61
CA ILE A 189 -15.46 17.62 -4.71
C ILE A 189 -16.85 18.05 -4.25
N PHE A 190 -17.29 17.59 -3.07
CA PHE A 190 -18.58 17.95 -2.51
C PHE A 190 -18.69 19.45 -2.18
N LYS A 191 -17.65 20.04 -1.58
CA LYS A 191 -17.58 21.49 -1.35
C LYS A 191 -17.63 22.27 -2.66
N ALA A 192 -16.90 21.83 -3.68
CA ALA A 192 -16.91 22.46 -5.00
C ALA A 192 -18.29 22.38 -5.67
N LYS A 193 -18.99 21.23 -5.57
CA LYS A 193 -20.36 21.09 -6.06
C LYS A 193 -21.32 22.06 -5.39
N ARG A 194 -21.33 22.13 -4.05
CA ARG A 194 -22.17 23.08 -3.29
C ARG A 194 -21.86 24.53 -3.65
N PHE A 195 -20.58 24.87 -3.88
CA PHE A 195 -20.21 26.22 -4.28
C PHE A 195 -20.74 26.57 -5.67
N ARG A 196 -20.64 25.66 -6.64
CA ARG A 196 -21.21 25.86 -7.99
C ARG A 196 -22.72 26.02 -7.95
N GLU A 197 -23.40 25.22 -7.14
CA GLU A 197 -24.86 25.29 -6.96
C GLU A 197 -25.29 26.62 -6.35
N ARG A 198 -24.58 27.10 -5.30
CA ARG A 198 -24.84 28.44 -4.73
C ARG A 198 -24.66 29.55 -5.75
N LYS A 199 -23.56 29.51 -6.54
CA LYS A 199 -23.33 30.51 -7.60
C LYS A 199 -24.40 30.46 -8.68
N ARG A 200 -24.87 29.26 -9.06
CA ARG A 200 -25.96 29.10 -10.02
C ARG A 200 -27.25 29.72 -9.50
N ASN A 201 -27.64 29.43 -8.27
CA ASN A 201 -28.85 29.99 -7.67
C ASN A 201 -28.75 31.52 -7.52
N GLU A 202 -27.57 32.06 -7.21
CA GLU A 202 -27.34 33.51 -7.15
C GLU A 202 -27.47 34.16 -8.53
N LEU A 203 -26.93 33.53 -9.58
CA LEU A 203 -27.09 33.96 -10.97
C LEU A 203 -28.55 33.93 -11.41
N GLU A 204 -29.29 32.85 -11.11
CA GLU A 204 -30.71 32.71 -11.43
C GLU A 204 -31.53 33.83 -10.76
N ARG A 205 -31.26 34.13 -9.48
CA ARG A 205 -31.90 35.26 -8.78
C ARG A 205 -31.58 36.62 -9.43
N LYS A 206 -30.33 36.85 -9.84
CA LYS A 206 -29.94 38.10 -10.54
C LYS A 206 -30.64 38.23 -11.89
N ILE A 207 -30.77 37.13 -12.64
CA ILE A 207 -31.50 37.10 -13.91
C ILE A 207 -32.97 37.40 -13.68
N GLU A 208 -33.60 36.78 -12.69
CA GLU A 208 -35.01 36.99 -12.38
C GLU A 208 -35.29 38.44 -11.96
N LYS A 209 -34.42 39.02 -11.12
CA LYS A 209 -34.52 40.43 -10.73
C LYS A 209 -34.42 41.36 -11.94
N LYS A 210 -33.41 41.19 -12.80
CA LYS A 210 -33.28 41.98 -14.04
C LYS A 210 -34.48 41.81 -14.97
N LYS A 211 -35.06 40.61 -15.08
CA LYS A 211 -36.28 40.39 -15.87
C LYS A 211 -37.47 41.18 -15.32
N LYS A 212 -37.62 41.29 -14.00
CA LYS A 212 -38.68 42.10 -13.37
C LYS A 212 -38.47 43.58 -13.63
N GLU A 213 -37.26 44.09 -13.38
CA GLU A 213 -36.88 45.49 -13.65
C GLU A 213 -37.16 45.86 -15.12
N LEU A 214 -36.77 44.99 -16.06
CA LEU A 214 -37.02 45.21 -17.50
C LEU A 214 -38.53 45.24 -17.84
N ARG A 215 -39.34 44.38 -17.21
CA ARG A 215 -40.80 44.38 -17.43
C ARG A 215 -41.45 45.64 -16.88
N GLU A 216 -41.00 46.12 -15.73
CA GLU A 216 -41.48 47.37 -15.13
C GLU A 216 -41.12 48.57 -16.00
N GLN A 217 -39.90 48.62 -16.53
CA GLN A 217 -39.49 49.64 -17.51
C GLN A 217 -40.36 49.61 -18.77
N GLN A 218 -40.59 48.43 -19.36
CA GLN A 218 -41.45 48.29 -20.54
C GLN A 218 -42.91 48.70 -20.26
N LEU A 219 -43.42 48.45 -19.05
CA LEU A 219 -44.75 48.89 -18.64
C LEU A 219 -44.81 50.41 -18.44
N ALA A 220 -43.76 51.01 -17.88
CA ALA A 220 -43.68 52.47 -17.73
C ALA A 220 -43.62 53.17 -19.09
N GLU A 221 -42.76 52.71 -20.00
CA GLU A 221 -42.68 53.24 -21.37
C GLU A 221 -44.01 53.11 -22.12
N ARG A 222 -44.74 52.00 -21.96
CA ARG A 222 -46.09 51.85 -22.54
C ARG A 222 -47.07 52.87 -21.97
N ARG A 223 -47.08 53.10 -20.66
CA ARG A 223 -47.97 54.09 -20.04
C ARG A 223 -47.66 55.50 -20.52
N GLU A 224 -46.37 55.84 -20.66
CA GLU A 224 -45.95 57.15 -21.18
C GLU A 224 -46.44 57.35 -22.62
N ILE A 225 -46.31 56.33 -23.48
CA ILE A 225 -46.87 56.36 -24.85
C ILE A 225 -48.39 56.52 -24.85
N ASP A 226 -49.10 55.78 -23.99
CA ASP A 226 -50.56 55.85 -23.88
C ASP A 226 -51.03 57.23 -23.38
N GLU A 227 -50.33 57.81 -22.40
CA GLU A 227 -50.58 59.17 -21.88
C GLU A 227 -50.34 60.23 -22.95
N ASP A 228 -49.21 60.15 -23.67
CA ASP A 228 -48.90 61.04 -24.78
C ASP A 228 -49.96 60.95 -25.89
N TYR A 229 -50.45 59.74 -26.20
CA TYR A 229 -51.52 59.53 -27.16
C TYR A 229 -52.84 60.19 -26.69
N ILE A 230 -53.24 60.00 -25.43
CA ILE A 230 -54.45 60.63 -24.86
C ILE A 230 -54.34 62.16 -24.90
N VAL A 231 -53.18 62.72 -24.55
CA VAL A 231 -52.94 64.17 -24.60
C VAL A 231 -53.04 64.68 -26.04
N MET A 232 -52.45 63.97 -27.00
CA MET A 232 -52.55 64.32 -28.42
C MET A 232 -54.00 64.29 -28.91
N GLU A 233 -54.77 63.27 -28.52
CA GLU A 233 -56.17 63.09 -28.93
C GLU A 233 -57.07 64.18 -28.33
N LYS A 234 -56.87 64.54 -27.04
CA LYS A 234 -57.53 65.70 -26.42
C LYS A 234 -57.24 67.00 -27.16
N ARG A 235 -55.98 67.27 -27.52
CA ARG A 235 -55.61 68.47 -28.30
C ARG A 235 -56.31 68.50 -29.65
N LYS A 236 -56.38 67.36 -30.36
CA LYS A 236 -57.11 67.26 -31.63
C LYS A 236 -58.60 67.55 -31.47
N LEU A 237 -59.23 67.02 -30.43
CA LEU A 237 -60.64 67.30 -30.11
C LEU A 237 -60.87 68.78 -29.82
N GLU A 238 -60.03 69.40 -28.99
CA GLU A 238 -60.09 70.83 -28.70
C GLU A 238 -59.91 71.69 -29.96
N ASP A 239 -58.99 71.32 -30.85
CA ASP A 239 -58.77 72.03 -32.12
C ASP A 239 -59.97 71.88 -33.06
N MET A 240 -60.59 70.69 -33.14
CA MET A 240 -61.82 70.49 -33.92
C MET A 240 -62.99 71.30 -33.36
N ASP A 241 -63.15 71.36 -32.03
CA ASP A 241 -64.19 72.17 -31.40
C ASP A 241 -63.98 73.66 -31.65
N ARG A 242 -62.74 74.15 -31.61
CA ARG A 242 -62.41 75.53 -32.00
C ARG A 242 -62.76 75.82 -33.46
N GLN A 243 -62.42 74.93 -34.38
CA GLN A 243 -62.80 75.06 -35.80
C GLN A 243 -64.31 75.08 -35.97
N ARG A 244 -65.05 74.24 -35.24
CA ARG A 244 -66.51 74.20 -35.26
C ARG A 244 -67.14 75.49 -34.73
N GLN A 245 -66.61 76.04 -33.64
CA GLN A 245 -67.06 77.34 -33.11
C GLN A 245 -66.79 78.49 -34.08
N GLN A 246 -65.64 78.48 -34.77
CA GLN A 246 -65.35 79.47 -35.82
C GLN A 246 -66.37 79.38 -36.96
N LEU A 247 -66.69 78.17 -37.44
CA LEU A 247 -67.70 77.97 -38.50
C LEU A 247 -69.11 78.43 -38.08
N LEU A 248 -69.46 78.30 -36.81
CA LEU A 248 -70.74 78.78 -36.27
C LEU A 248 -70.84 80.30 -36.14
N MET A 249 -69.73 81.04 -36.16
CA MET A 249 -69.73 82.51 -36.18
C MET A 249 -69.88 83.12 -37.58
N PHE A 250 -69.86 82.30 -38.63
CA PHE A 250 -70.00 82.73 -40.02
C PHE A 250 -71.37 82.37 -40.65
N ASN A 251 -72.28 81.78 -39.87
CA ASN A 251 -73.68 81.54 -40.23
C ASN A 251 -74.60 82.35 -39.31
#